data_AF-A0A957L029-F1
#
_entry.id   AF-A0A957L029-F1
#
_cell.length_a   1.000
_cell.length_b   1.000
_cell.length_c   1.000
_cell.angle_alpha   90.00
_cell.angle_beta   90.00
_cell.angle_gamma   90.00
#
_symmetry.space_group_name_H-M   'P 1'
#
loop_
_entity.id
_entity.type
_entity.pdbx_description
1 polymer ?
#
loop_
_entity_poly.entity_id
_entity_poly.type
_entity_poly.pdbx_seq_one_letter_code
_entity_poly.pdbx_strand_id
1 'polypeptide(L)'
;MSSKFDWRTDEEEWDEAPTEETIPAGPSPARRWPLIVLIVAIAFGLISYLTIREVDSRTSAALDAAQANLQASLQQVVRADQEQDPELLRNVLSGRDDNWAAAAELSAEMGSLYQRESFGWQLNSEPRIITQTGTVDLTEYVVQFALDYQVAVRTGALEPLTLNHTARFRQGTDGRWLLTPPDADYWGPTRQRANNAVETTFPEIDAGFGYPFAQEVERLVDRVCNVLAEMDCVPDIIIHVDLSTDPASLTSLVDWQDSLTGRFDFVLPTPSLFGQPTTLLGQTRLRETYLRIIAQGLIGAYADYDCCQHIVFYEWLLQEQLRRLSLGPGHLPRELPGQNGLYQPVPTQLDLETLEKAWDETEPADSDNIRSLLIPLFSFLTREGRTSHTALQRSLLNPDQSFWNWLWSLEDGRHTADGLQRLYAEYAQQQQPLNQQETLLLSCIDQQSSSLELFQFNPHSNELAAVAAAPPQGNAFHLMSSSSGA
;
A
#
# COMPACT_ATOMS: atom_id res chain seq x y z
N MET A 1 1.69 -58.80 -16.12
CA MET A 1 0.82 -59.07 -17.28
C MET A 1 1.22 -58.12 -18.40
N SER A 2 1.89 -58.64 -19.43
CA SER A 2 2.37 -57.91 -20.61
C SER A 2 2.26 -58.87 -21.78
N SER A 3 1.45 -58.54 -22.79
CA SER A 3 1.30 -59.34 -24.01
C SER A 3 2.38 -58.95 -25.01
N LYS A 4 3.35 -59.85 -25.22
CA LYS A 4 4.26 -59.80 -26.37
C LYS A 4 3.57 -60.50 -27.54
N PHE A 5 3.41 -59.77 -28.63
CA PHE A 5 2.95 -60.27 -29.92
C PHE A 5 4.19 -60.75 -30.70
N ASP A 6 4.20 -62.02 -31.08
CA ASP A 6 5.29 -62.72 -31.77
C ASP A 6 4.74 -63.23 -33.11
N TRP A 7 5.34 -62.84 -34.22
CA TRP A 7 5.01 -63.38 -35.54
C TRP A 7 6.22 -64.16 -36.06
N ARG A 8 6.04 -65.47 -36.20
CA ARG A 8 6.95 -66.41 -36.86
C ARG A 8 6.49 -66.65 -38.30
N THR A 9 7.48 -66.80 -39.17
CA THR A 9 7.39 -67.12 -40.60
C THR A 9 7.17 -68.61 -40.83
N ASP A 10 6.21 -68.97 -41.67
CA ASP A 10 6.08 -70.31 -42.24
C ASP A 10 6.81 -70.36 -43.59
N GLU A 11 7.81 -71.23 -43.66
CA GLU A 11 8.40 -71.76 -44.89
C GLU A 11 7.69 -73.09 -45.20
N GLU A 12 7.20 -73.29 -46.42
CA GLU A 12 6.97 -74.65 -46.95
C GLU A 12 7.21 -74.69 -48.47
N GLU A 13 8.39 -75.24 -48.76
CA GLU A 13 8.89 -75.99 -49.90
C GLU A 13 7.85 -76.70 -50.80
N TRP A 14 7.92 -76.46 -52.12
CA TRP A 14 7.49 -77.42 -53.15
C TRP A 14 8.41 -77.34 -54.37
N ASP A 15 8.92 -78.52 -54.72
CA ASP A 15 9.89 -78.80 -55.77
C ASP A 15 9.30 -78.91 -57.18
N GLU A 16 10.22 -78.74 -58.15
CA GLU A 16 10.24 -79.22 -59.54
C GLU A 16 9.50 -78.46 -60.67
N ALA A 17 10.33 -78.02 -61.63
CA ALA A 17 9.98 -77.56 -62.97
C ALA A 17 9.86 -78.76 -63.95
N PRO A 18 9.27 -78.63 -65.16
CA PRO A 18 10.04 -77.99 -66.24
C PRO A 18 9.26 -77.26 -67.36
N THR A 19 10.06 -76.52 -68.14
CA THR A 19 9.95 -76.17 -69.57
C THR A 19 9.32 -74.83 -69.98
N GLU A 20 10.25 -73.95 -70.34
CA GLU A 20 10.21 -72.77 -71.22
C GLU A 20 9.06 -72.68 -72.25
N GLU A 21 8.32 -71.58 -72.17
CA GLU A 21 7.89 -70.83 -73.35
C GLU A 21 8.57 -69.45 -73.33
N THR A 22 9.49 -69.24 -74.26
CA THR A 22 10.17 -67.97 -74.51
C THR A 22 9.19 -66.93 -75.07
N ILE A 23 8.80 -65.95 -74.25
CA ILE A 23 8.13 -64.73 -74.70
C ILE A 23 9.21 -63.72 -75.14
N PRO A 24 9.11 -63.09 -76.33
CA PRO A 24 10.12 -62.17 -76.83
C PRO A 24 10.27 -60.93 -75.93
N ALA A 25 11.53 -60.55 -75.69
CA ALA A 25 11.95 -59.42 -74.88
C ALA A 25 11.36 -58.09 -75.38
N GLY A 26 10.51 -57.48 -74.55
CA GLY A 26 10.18 -56.06 -74.64
C GLY A 26 11.35 -55.20 -74.16
N PRO A 27 11.52 -53.97 -74.68
CA PRO A 27 12.64 -53.10 -74.35
C PRO A 27 12.68 -52.79 -72.85
N SER A 28 13.84 -53.01 -72.22
CA SER A 28 14.09 -52.76 -70.80
C SER A 28 13.74 -51.32 -70.44
N PRO A 29 12.81 -51.05 -69.50
CA PRO A 29 12.56 -49.70 -69.05
C PRO A 29 13.79 -49.23 -68.27
N ALA A 30 14.43 -48.18 -68.79
CA ALA A 30 15.54 -47.51 -68.14
C ALA A 30 15.22 -47.27 -66.66
N ARG A 31 16.21 -47.57 -65.82
CA ARG A 31 16.23 -47.55 -64.35
C ARG A 31 15.75 -46.19 -63.79
N ARG A 32 14.43 -45.96 -63.73
CA ARG A 32 13.79 -44.75 -63.16
C ARG A 32 13.62 -44.81 -61.63
N TRP A 33 14.06 -45.88 -60.99
CA TRP A 33 14.03 -46.07 -59.54
C TRP A 33 14.60 -44.90 -58.71
N PRO A 34 15.75 -44.27 -59.05
CA PRO A 34 16.24 -43.12 -58.28
C PRO A 34 15.30 -41.90 -58.39
N LEU A 35 14.56 -41.77 -59.49
CA LEU A 35 13.63 -40.66 -59.72
C LEU A 35 12.33 -40.86 -58.93
N ILE A 36 11.88 -42.11 -58.76
CA ILE A 36 10.74 -42.46 -57.89
C ILE A 36 11.08 -42.21 -56.42
N VAL A 37 12.26 -42.64 -55.97
CA VAL A 37 12.71 -42.40 -54.58
C VAL A 37 12.85 -40.90 -54.29
N LEU A 38 13.35 -40.11 -55.24
CA LEU A 38 13.41 -38.64 -55.11
C LEU A 38 12.01 -38.03 -54.99
N ILE A 39 11.04 -38.44 -55.83
CA ILE A 39 9.67 -37.94 -55.76
C ILE A 39 9.01 -38.30 -54.43
N VAL A 40 9.19 -39.53 -53.94
CA VAL A 40 8.65 -39.95 -52.64
C VAL A 40 9.29 -39.17 -51.49
N ALA A 41 10.61 -38.96 -51.53
CA ALA A 41 11.32 -38.16 -50.53
C ALA A 41 10.87 -36.69 -50.53
N ILE A 42 10.68 -36.10 -51.71
CA ILE A 42 10.14 -34.73 -51.84
C ILE A 42 8.71 -34.67 -51.33
N ALA A 43 7.86 -35.64 -51.67
CA ALA A 43 6.47 -35.70 -51.20
C ALA A 43 6.41 -35.85 -49.67
N PHE A 44 7.23 -36.72 -49.08
CA PHE A 44 7.33 -36.88 -47.63
C PHE A 44 7.86 -35.62 -46.94
N GLY A 45 8.88 -34.97 -47.52
CA GLY A 45 9.39 -33.70 -47.03
C GLY A 45 8.36 -32.59 -47.08
N LEU A 46 7.58 -32.51 -48.18
CA LEU A 46 6.52 -31.53 -48.34
C LEU A 46 5.37 -31.75 -47.36
N ILE A 47 4.93 -33.01 -47.19
CA ILE A 47 3.87 -33.36 -46.23
C ILE A 47 4.35 -33.05 -44.80
N SER A 48 5.57 -33.46 -44.45
CA SER A 48 6.15 -33.20 -43.11
C SER A 48 6.24 -31.70 -42.84
N TYR A 49 6.71 -30.91 -43.82
CA TYR A 49 6.77 -29.45 -43.72
C TYR A 49 5.39 -28.81 -43.57
N LEU A 50 4.39 -29.25 -44.34
CA LEU A 50 3.02 -28.74 -44.22
C LEU A 50 2.39 -29.11 -42.87
N THR A 51 2.63 -30.31 -42.35
CA THR A 51 2.14 -30.71 -41.02
C THR A 51 2.80 -29.92 -39.89
N ILE A 52 4.10 -29.67 -39.96
CA ILE A 52 4.82 -28.85 -38.96
C ILE A 52 4.28 -27.42 -39.00
N ARG A 53 4.12 -26.85 -40.20
CA ARG A 53 3.60 -25.48 -40.37
C ARG A 53 2.17 -25.31 -39.85
N GLU A 54 1.32 -26.31 -40.03
CA GLU A 54 -0.06 -26.29 -39.52
C GLU A 54 -0.11 -26.47 -38.00
N VAL A 55 0.81 -27.25 -37.42
CA VAL A 55 0.94 -27.37 -35.96
C VAL A 55 1.47 -26.06 -35.36
N ASP A 56 2.49 -25.46 -35.97
CA ASP A 56 3.06 -24.18 -35.53
C ASP A 56 2.03 -23.04 -35.62
N SER A 57 1.24 -22.97 -36.69
CA SER A 57 0.21 -21.93 -36.84
C SER A 57 -0.94 -22.07 -35.84
N ARG A 58 -1.36 -23.30 -35.55
CA ARG A 58 -2.42 -23.57 -34.55
C ARG A 58 -1.95 -23.32 -33.13
N THR A 59 -0.71 -23.68 -32.82
CA THR A 59 -0.12 -23.46 -31.50
C THR A 59 0.12 -21.98 -31.23
N SER A 60 0.62 -21.22 -32.22
CA SER A 60 0.80 -19.77 -32.07
C SER A 60 -0.56 -19.06 -31.92
N ALA A 61 -1.56 -19.40 -32.75
CA ALA A 61 -2.88 -18.77 -32.65
C ALA A 61 -3.60 -19.10 -31.33
N ALA A 62 -3.45 -20.33 -30.83
CA ALA A 62 -4.00 -20.72 -29.53
C ALA A 62 -3.32 -19.97 -28.38
N LEU A 63 -1.99 -19.79 -28.45
CA LEU A 63 -1.23 -19.03 -27.47
C LEU A 63 -1.62 -17.54 -27.48
N ASP A 64 -1.71 -16.93 -28.65
CA ASP A 64 -2.12 -15.52 -28.79
C ASP A 64 -3.54 -15.28 -28.26
N ALA A 65 -4.47 -16.20 -28.56
CA ALA A 65 -5.84 -16.14 -28.05
C ALA A 65 -5.89 -16.34 -26.52
N ALA A 66 -5.08 -17.26 -25.98
CA ALA A 66 -4.97 -17.47 -24.54
C ALA A 66 -4.44 -16.21 -23.83
N GLN A 67 -3.39 -15.59 -24.37
CA GLN A 67 -2.80 -14.36 -23.83
C GLN A 67 -3.78 -13.18 -23.89
N ALA A 68 -4.50 -12.99 -24.99
CA ALA A 68 -5.50 -11.94 -25.12
C ALA A 68 -6.64 -12.10 -24.10
N ASN A 69 -7.14 -13.33 -23.93
CA ASN A 69 -8.18 -13.64 -22.95
C ASN A 69 -7.68 -13.46 -21.50
N LEU A 70 -6.42 -13.82 -21.24
CA LEU A 70 -5.79 -13.65 -19.93
C LEU A 70 -5.65 -12.16 -19.59
N GLN A 71 -5.18 -11.34 -20.52
CA GLN A 71 -5.10 -9.89 -20.35
C GLN A 71 -6.48 -9.27 -20.10
N ALA A 72 -7.50 -9.70 -20.86
CA ALA A 72 -8.88 -9.24 -20.63
C ALA A 72 -9.40 -9.61 -19.24
N SER A 73 -9.09 -10.83 -18.77
CA SER A 73 -9.47 -11.29 -17.43
C SER A 73 -8.77 -10.47 -16.34
N LEU A 74 -7.47 -10.20 -16.49
CA LEU A 74 -6.71 -9.33 -15.58
C LEU A 74 -7.26 -7.90 -15.56
N GLN A 75 -7.55 -7.31 -16.72
CA GLN A 75 -8.17 -5.98 -16.81
C GLN A 75 -9.55 -5.95 -16.13
N GLN A 76 -10.35 -7.01 -16.28
CA GLN A 76 -11.64 -7.12 -15.60
C GLN A 76 -11.49 -7.17 -14.08
N VAL A 77 -10.51 -7.92 -13.56
CA VAL A 77 -10.21 -7.98 -12.12
C VAL A 77 -9.85 -6.58 -11.58
N VAL A 78 -8.93 -5.86 -12.24
CA VAL A 78 -8.53 -4.52 -11.79
C VAL A 78 -9.67 -3.52 -11.90
N ARG A 79 -10.48 -3.59 -12.97
CA ARG A 79 -11.65 -2.74 -13.15
C ARG A 79 -12.71 -3.00 -12.08
N ALA A 80 -12.98 -4.26 -11.75
CA ALA A 80 -13.97 -4.61 -10.73
C ALA A 80 -13.61 -4.00 -9.37
N ASP A 81 -12.32 -3.98 -9.01
CA ASP A 81 -11.86 -3.28 -7.81
C ASP A 81 -11.96 -1.75 -7.92
N GLN A 82 -11.61 -1.16 -9.08
CA GLN A 82 -11.74 0.28 -9.33
C GLN A 82 -13.19 0.79 -9.27
N GLU A 83 -14.12 0.00 -9.79
CA GLU A 83 -15.55 0.31 -9.82
C GLU A 83 -16.28 -0.16 -8.55
N GLN A 84 -15.57 -0.82 -7.61
CA GLN A 84 -16.13 -1.45 -6.41
C GLN A 84 -17.31 -2.38 -6.74
N ASP A 85 -17.19 -3.14 -7.84
CA ASP A 85 -18.22 -4.05 -8.36
C ASP A 85 -17.84 -5.52 -8.09
N PRO A 86 -18.26 -6.10 -6.95
CA PRO A 86 -17.95 -7.49 -6.62
C PRO A 86 -18.64 -8.50 -7.57
N GLU A 87 -19.74 -8.15 -8.23
CA GLU A 87 -20.40 -9.03 -9.20
C GLU A 87 -19.59 -9.13 -10.50
N LEU A 88 -18.95 -8.04 -10.93
CA LEU A 88 -18.00 -8.06 -12.04
C LEU A 88 -16.79 -8.94 -11.70
N LEU A 89 -16.30 -8.90 -10.45
CA LEU A 89 -15.20 -9.72 -9.98
C LEU A 89 -15.58 -11.21 -9.90
N ARG A 90 -16.76 -11.54 -9.34
CA ARG A 90 -17.24 -12.92 -9.19
C ARG A 90 -17.21 -13.71 -10.51
N ASN A 91 -17.46 -13.05 -11.63
CA ASN A 91 -17.43 -13.66 -12.96
C ASN A 91 -16.04 -14.11 -13.44
N VAL A 92 -14.97 -13.65 -12.78
CA VAL A 92 -13.57 -13.98 -13.08
C VAL A 92 -12.85 -14.64 -11.90
N LEU A 93 -13.53 -14.93 -10.78
CA LEU A 93 -12.95 -15.70 -9.68
C LEU A 93 -13.13 -17.21 -9.89
N SER A 94 -12.17 -17.98 -9.39
CA SER A 94 -12.25 -19.43 -9.33
C SER A 94 -13.03 -19.88 -8.10
N GLY A 95 -14.12 -20.63 -8.29
CA GLY A 95 -14.88 -21.29 -7.20
C GLY A 95 -14.19 -22.53 -6.61
N ARG A 96 -12.86 -22.56 -6.55
CA ARG A 96 -12.10 -23.69 -5.95
C ARG A 96 -11.91 -23.53 -4.45
N ASP A 97 -11.91 -22.30 -3.97
CA ASP A 97 -11.78 -21.93 -2.57
C ASP A 97 -12.80 -20.82 -2.29
N ASP A 98 -13.93 -21.21 -1.70
CA ASP A 98 -15.05 -20.30 -1.45
C ASP A 98 -14.69 -19.19 -0.45
N ASN A 99 -13.83 -19.49 0.53
CA ASN A 99 -13.41 -18.51 1.53
C ASN A 99 -12.49 -17.46 0.92
N TRP A 100 -11.51 -17.89 0.13
CA TRP A 100 -10.62 -16.97 -0.58
C TRP A 100 -11.40 -16.11 -1.59
N ALA A 101 -12.35 -16.71 -2.31
CA ALA A 101 -13.19 -15.98 -3.27
C ALA A 101 -14.06 -14.94 -2.56
N ALA A 102 -14.71 -15.29 -1.45
CA ALA A 102 -15.49 -14.36 -0.65
C ALA A 102 -14.64 -13.20 -0.09
N ALA A 103 -13.42 -13.48 0.36
CA ALA A 103 -12.48 -12.46 0.84
C ALA A 103 -12.01 -11.51 -0.27
N ALA A 104 -11.79 -12.03 -1.49
CA ALA A 104 -11.45 -11.22 -2.66
C ALA A 104 -12.65 -10.34 -3.10
N GLU A 105 -13.87 -10.89 -3.09
CA GLU A 105 -15.10 -10.12 -3.37
C GLU A 105 -15.27 -8.96 -2.39
N LEU A 106 -15.16 -9.25 -1.09
CA LEU A 106 -15.26 -8.24 -0.04
C LEU A 106 -14.16 -7.18 -0.15
N SER A 107 -12.94 -7.59 -0.53
CA SER A 107 -11.84 -6.66 -0.75
C SER A 107 -12.11 -5.71 -1.91
N ALA A 108 -12.70 -6.20 -3.01
CA ALA A 108 -13.08 -5.37 -4.15
C ALA A 108 -14.28 -4.46 -3.85
N GLU A 109 -15.27 -4.94 -3.09
CA GLU A 109 -16.39 -4.12 -2.61
C GLU A 109 -15.90 -2.90 -1.82
N MET A 110 -14.87 -3.07 -0.99
CA MET A 110 -14.24 -1.98 -0.24
C MET A 110 -13.20 -1.18 -1.03
N GLY A 111 -12.92 -1.52 -2.29
CA GLY A 111 -11.84 -0.88 -3.06
C GLY A 111 -10.48 -1.05 -2.38
N SER A 112 -10.16 -2.27 -1.97
CA SER A 112 -8.92 -2.61 -1.25
C SER A 112 -8.11 -3.70 -1.96
N LEU A 113 -8.62 -4.30 -3.04
CA LEU A 113 -7.90 -5.37 -3.73
C LEU A 113 -6.64 -4.81 -4.43
N TYR A 114 -6.77 -3.71 -5.16
CA TYR A 114 -5.67 -2.97 -5.81
C TYR A 114 -5.71 -1.47 -5.52
N GLN A 115 -6.87 -0.90 -5.24
CA GLN A 115 -6.98 0.49 -4.79
C GLN A 115 -6.33 0.68 -3.41
N ARG A 116 -5.63 1.80 -3.25
CA ARG A 116 -4.83 2.15 -2.06
C ARG A 116 -5.14 3.57 -1.56
N GLU A 117 -6.36 4.03 -1.83
CA GLU A 117 -6.79 5.41 -1.55
C GLU A 117 -6.84 5.73 -0.06
N SER A 118 -7.10 4.73 0.80
CA SER A 118 -7.01 4.88 2.27
C SER A 118 -5.60 5.29 2.74
N PHE A 119 -4.58 5.06 1.90
CA PHE A 119 -3.19 5.48 2.10
C PHE A 119 -2.80 6.71 1.30
N GLY A 120 -3.77 7.32 0.61
CA GLY A 120 -3.56 8.43 -0.32
C GLY A 120 -2.74 8.05 -1.55
N TRP A 121 -2.77 6.77 -1.95
CA TRP A 121 -2.14 6.30 -3.19
C TRP A 121 -3.22 6.11 -4.25
N GLN A 122 -3.17 6.96 -5.27
CA GLN A 122 -4.16 6.97 -6.34
C GLN A 122 -3.69 6.06 -7.47
N LEU A 123 -4.48 5.05 -7.80
CA LEU A 123 -4.19 4.18 -8.94
C LEU A 123 -4.39 4.97 -10.24
N ASN A 124 -3.36 5.03 -11.10
CA ASN A 124 -3.38 5.85 -12.32
C ASN A 124 -2.95 5.07 -13.58
N SER A 125 -3.16 3.76 -13.59
CA SER A 125 -2.78 2.94 -14.74
C SER A 125 -3.64 1.69 -14.90
N GLU A 126 -3.69 1.19 -16.12
CA GLU A 126 -4.09 -0.18 -16.42
C GLU A 126 -2.97 -1.16 -16.06
N PRO A 127 -3.30 -2.43 -15.74
CA PRO A 127 -2.30 -3.44 -15.43
C PRO A 127 -1.35 -3.67 -16.61
N ARG A 128 -0.04 -3.51 -16.37
CA ARG A 128 1.01 -3.79 -17.35
C ARG A 128 1.65 -5.14 -17.06
N ILE A 129 1.40 -6.13 -17.92
CA ILE A 129 2.02 -7.46 -17.81
C ILE A 129 3.53 -7.34 -18.00
N ILE A 130 4.29 -7.80 -17.00
CA ILE A 130 5.76 -7.87 -17.00
C ILE A 130 6.20 -9.21 -17.56
N THR A 131 5.68 -10.29 -16.97
CA THR A 131 5.94 -11.67 -17.40
C THR A 131 4.69 -12.51 -17.28
N GLN A 132 4.60 -13.55 -18.10
CA GLN A 132 3.56 -14.56 -18.02
C GLN A 132 4.21 -15.92 -18.23
N THR A 133 3.96 -16.84 -17.30
CA THR A 133 4.50 -18.21 -17.34
C THR A 133 3.33 -19.17 -17.30
N GLY A 134 3.13 -19.92 -18.37
CA GLY A 134 2.05 -20.91 -18.47
C GLY A 134 2.54 -22.35 -18.35
N THR A 135 1.63 -23.25 -18.01
CA THR A 135 1.87 -24.69 -18.12
C THR A 135 1.85 -25.13 -19.60
N VAL A 136 2.49 -26.26 -19.91
CA VAL A 136 2.60 -26.78 -21.30
C VAL A 136 1.22 -27.10 -21.91
N ASP A 137 0.27 -27.49 -21.08
CA ASP A 137 -1.11 -27.80 -21.46
C ASP A 137 -2.05 -26.58 -21.49
N LEU A 138 -1.53 -25.37 -21.21
CA LEU A 138 -2.29 -24.11 -21.21
C LEU A 138 -3.52 -24.15 -20.30
N THR A 139 -3.41 -24.81 -19.14
CA THR A 139 -4.48 -24.86 -18.14
C THR A 139 -4.26 -23.86 -17.00
N GLU A 140 -3.05 -23.32 -16.87
CA GLU A 140 -2.69 -22.38 -15.83
C GLU A 140 -1.66 -21.36 -16.33
N TYR A 141 -1.80 -20.12 -15.86
CA TYR A 141 -0.82 -19.05 -16.01
C TYR A 141 -0.50 -18.39 -14.67
N VAL A 142 0.77 -18.10 -14.44
CA VAL A 142 1.23 -17.15 -13.43
C VAL A 142 1.62 -15.87 -14.16
N VAL A 143 0.96 -14.77 -13.81
CA VAL A 143 1.12 -13.45 -14.41
C VAL A 143 1.76 -12.52 -13.40
N GLN A 144 2.90 -11.95 -13.75
CA GLN A 144 3.47 -10.82 -13.03
C GLN A 144 3.08 -9.55 -13.76
N PHE A 145 2.51 -8.58 -13.05
CA PHE A 145 2.08 -7.31 -13.63
C PHE A 145 2.40 -6.15 -12.70
N ALA A 146 2.51 -4.97 -13.28
CA ALA A 146 2.74 -3.72 -12.57
C ALA A 146 1.48 -2.86 -12.57
N LEU A 147 1.24 -2.19 -11.44
CA LEU A 147 0.30 -1.09 -11.31
C LEU A 147 1.07 0.15 -10.85
N ASP A 148 0.87 1.24 -11.57
CA ASP A 148 1.44 2.56 -11.29
C ASP A 148 0.41 3.41 -10.51
N TYR A 149 0.90 3.97 -9.41
CA TYR A 149 0.17 4.83 -8.47
C TYR A 149 0.81 6.21 -8.42
N GLN A 150 0.03 7.19 -7.98
CA GLN A 150 0.51 8.50 -7.59
C GLN A 150 0.34 8.66 -6.09
N VAL A 151 1.41 9.08 -5.44
CA VAL A 151 1.43 9.32 -3.99
C VAL A 151 1.82 10.76 -3.79
N ALA A 152 1.07 11.50 -2.99
CA ALA A 152 1.51 12.84 -2.62
C ALA A 152 2.83 12.75 -1.83
N VAL A 153 3.57 13.84 -1.73
CA VAL A 153 4.71 13.94 -0.82
C VAL A 153 4.51 15.14 0.09
N ARG A 154 5.39 15.31 1.09
CA ARG A 154 5.25 16.38 2.09
C ARG A 154 5.18 17.79 1.46
N THR A 155 5.75 17.96 0.26
CA THR A 155 5.71 19.21 -0.49
C THR A 155 4.40 19.44 -1.25
N GLY A 156 3.46 18.50 -1.20
CA GLY A 156 2.21 18.52 -1.97
C GLY A 156 2.37 18.05 -3.43
N ALA A 157 3.60 17.80 -3.90
CA ALA A 157 3.83 17.20 -5.21
C ALA A 157 3.34 15.74 -5.25
N LEU A 158 2.97 15.25 -6.43
CA LEU A 158 2.66 13.85 -6.68
C LEU A 158 3.90 13.14 -7.23
N GLU A 159 4.29 12.04 -6.59
CA GLU A 159 5.40 11.19 -7.02
C GLU A 159 4.87 9.84 -7.52
N PRO A 160 5.42 9.31 -8.63
CA PRO A 160 5.01 8.01 -9.15
C PRO A 160 5.55 6.87 -8.27
N LEU A 161 4.74 5.84 -8.09
CA LEU A 161 5.06 4.64 -7.34
C LEU A 161 4.54 3.42 -8.07
N THR A 162 5.37 2.41 -8.30
CA THR A 162 4.96 1.19 -9.01
C THR A 162 5.00 -0.01 -8.07
N LEU A 163 3.88 -0.73 -7.98
CA LEU A 163 3.77 -2.00 -7.28
C LEU A 163 3.73 -3.15 -8.29
N ASN A 164 4.51 -4.19 -8.02
CA ASN A 164 4.47 -5.44 -8.75
C ASN A 164 3.54 -6.42 -8.03
N HIS A 165 2.70 -7.08 -8.80
CA HIS A 165 1.75 -8.08 -8.33
C HIS A 165 1.99 -9.39 -9.07
N THR A 166 1.67 -10.50 -8.41
CA THR A 166 1.64 -11.82 -9.02
C THR A 166 0.24 -12.39 -8.87
N ALA A 167 -0.38 -12.73 -9.99
CA ALA A 167 -1.69 -13.38 -10.03
C ALA A 167 -1.59 -14.74 -10.72
N ARG A 168 -2.34 -15.72 -10.22
CA ARG A 168 -2.49 -17.02 -10.86
C ARG A 168 -3.86 -17.10 -11.50
N PHE A 169 -3.90 -17.57 -12.75
CA PHE A 169 -5.12 -17.81 -13.49
C PHE A 169 -5.18 -19.27 -13.90
N ARG A 170 -6.35 -19.88 -13.79
CA ARG A 170 -6.62 -21.24 -14.25
C ARG A 170 -7.78 -21.23 -15.24
N GLN A 171 -7.73 -22.13 -16.21
CA GLN A 171 -8.79 -22.26 -17.20
C GLN A 171 -10.03 -22.89 -16.55
N GLY A 172 -11.17 -22.21 -16.63
CA GLY A 172 -12.47 -22.73 -16.24
C GLY A 172 -13.05 -23.69 -17.28
N THR A 173 -14.15 -24.37 -16.92
CA THR A 173 -14.85 -25.31 -17.83
C THR A 173 -15.33 -24.67 -19.13
N ASP A 174 -15.63 -23.37 -19.09
CA ASP A 174 -16.13 -22.60 -20.23
C ASP A 174 -14.99 -22.00 -21.07
N GLY A 175 -13.73 -22.34 -20.78
CA GLY A 175 -12.54 -21.81 -21.47
C GLY A 175 -12.09 -20.41 -21.04
N ARG A 176 -12.78 -19.79 -20.05
CA ARG A 176 -12.40 -18.50 -19.46
C ARG A 176 -11.22 -18.65 -18.49
N TRP A 177 -10.39 -17.61 -18.37
CA TRP A 177 -9.32 -17.56 -17.37
C TRP A 177 -9.88 -17.00 -16.06
N LEU A 178 -9.77 -17.78 -15.00
CA LEU A 178 -10.28 -17.43 -13.68
C LEU A 178 -9.13 -17.17 -12.73
N LEU A 179 -9.15 -16.04 -12.02
CA LEU A 179 -8.23 -15.73 -10.94
C LEU A 179 -8.41 -16.76 -9.83
N THR A 180 -7.31 -17.40 -9.43
CA THR A 180 -7.31 -18.49 -8.46
C THR A 180 -6.40 -18.15 -7.28
N PRO A 181 -6.67 -18.65 -6.07
CA PRO A 181 -5.75 -18.49 -4.95
C PRO A 181 -4.35 -19.01 -5.32
N PRO A 182 -3.28 -18.33 -4.86
CA PRO A 182 -1.94 -18.90 -4.94
C PRO A 182 -1.85 -20.21 -4.16
N ASP A 183 -1.14 -21.20 -4.71
CA ASP A 183 -0.91 -22.46 -3.99
C ASP A 183 0.04 -22.23 -2.79
N ALA A 184 0.01 -23.11 -1.78
CA ALA A 184 0.84 -22.96 -0.57
C ALA A 184 2.35 -22.81 -0.87
N ASP A 185 2.85 -23.50 -1.90
CA ASP A 185 4.25 -23.45 -2.33
C ASP A 185 4.68 -22.06 -2.84
N TYR A 186 3.75 -21.23 -3.30
CA TYR A 186 4.05 -19.86 -3.72
C TYR A 186 4.51 -19.00 -2.54
N TRP A 187 3.85 -19.11 -1.40
CA TRP A 187 4.19 -18.35 -0.19
C TRP A 187 5.46 -18.88 0.49
N GLY A 188 5.71 -20.18 0.34
CA GLY A 188 6.74 -20.89 1.08
C GLY A 188 6.35 -21.08 2.55
N PRO A 189 7.27 -21.62 3.38
CA PRO A 189 6.99 -21.83 4.80
C PRO A 189 6.79 -20.51 5.55
N THR A 190 5.92 -20.50 6.55
CA THR A 190 5.80 -19.39 7.49
C THR A 190 7.10 -19.23 8.29
N ARG A 191 7.57 -17.99 8.40
CA ARG A 191 8.67 -17.56 9.26
C ARG A 191 8.14 -16.73 10.41
N GLN A 192 8.92 -16.70 11.47
CA GLN A 192 8.61 -15.98 12.69
C GLN A 192 9.87 -15.30 13.19
N ARG A 193 9.73 -14.08 13.68
CA ARG A 193 10.76 -13.33 14.37
C ARG A 193 10.21 -12.78 15.67
N ALA A 194 10.70 -13.31 16.78
CA ALA A 194 10.47 -12.77 18.12
C ALA A 194 11.64 -11.87 18.53
N ASN A 195 11.31 -10.66 18.99
CA ASN A 195 12.21 -9.74 19.70
C ASN A 195 11.75 -9.68 21.18
N ASN A 196 11.98 -8.56 21.90
CA ASN A 196 11.59 -8.50 23.31
C ASN A 196 10.10 -8.22 23.46
N ALA A 197 9.59 -7.20 22.77
CA ALA A 197 8.20 -6.76 22.87
C ALA A 197 7.36 -7.11 21.64
N VAL A 198 7.98 -7.62 20.57
CA VAL A 198 7.31 -7.85 19.28
C VAL A 198 7.56 -9.26 18.77
N GLU A 199 6.49 -9.91 18.33
CA GLU A 199 6.50 -11.16 17.58
C GLU A 199 5.90 -10.92 16.20
N THR A 200 6.68 -11.16 15.14
CA THR A 200 6.23 -10.97 13.75
C THR A 200 6.23 -12.29 12.99
N THR A 201 5.10 -12.66 12.39
CA THR A 201 4.96 -13.80 11.47
C THR A 201 4.82 -13.32 10.03
N PHE A 202 5.42 -14.03 9.07
CA PHE A 202 5.38 -13.67 7.64
C PHE A 202 5.73 -14.87 6.76
N PRO A 203 5.26 -14.93 5.49
CA PRO A 203 5.64 -15.99 4.56
C PRO A 203 7.10 -15.83 4.08
N GLU A 204 7.76 -16.94 3.75
CA GLU A 204 9.18 -16.94 3.30
C GLU A 204 9.43 -16.03 2.10
N ILE A 205 8.48 -15.95 1.16
CA ILE A 205 8.61 -15.07 -0.01
C ILE A 205 8.84 -13.60 0.37
N ASP A 206 8.32 -13.17 1.52
CA ASP A 206 8.42 -11.79 2.01
C ASP A 206 9.47 -11.64 3.13
N ALA A 207 10.35 -12.63 3.32
CA ALA A 207 11.41 -12.57 4.34
C ALA A 207 12.31 -11.33 4.21
N GLY A 208 12.57 -10.85 2.99
CA GLY A 208 13.34 -9.63 2.75
C GLY A 208 12.71 -8.37 3.34
N PHE A 209 11.38 -8.34 3.48
CA PHE A 209 10.65 -7.27 4.15
C PHE A 209 10.40 -7.57 5.62
N GLY A 210 9.93 -8.78 5.94
CA GLY A 210 9.50 -9.17 7.29
C GLY A 210 10.60 -9.08 8.33
N TYR A 211 11.83 -9.49 8.00
CA TYR A 211 12.95 -9.41 8.95
C TYR A 211 13.31 -7.97 9.36
N PRO A 212 13.60 -7.04 8.43
CA PRO A 212 13.82 -5.63 8.79
C PRO A 212 12.62 -4.99 9.46
N PHE A 213 11.41 -5.28 8.97
CA PHE A 213 10.16 -4.70 9.48
C PHE A 213 9.95 -5.03 10.96
N ALA A 214 10.14 -6.28 11.39
CA ALA A 214 10.03 -6.65 12.80
C ALA A 214 10.95 -5.82 13.73
N GLN A 215 12.15 -5.42 13.26
CA GLN A 215 13.02 -4.54 14.04
C GLN A 215 12.50 -3.10 14.09
N GLU A 216 11.85 -2.64 13.04
CA GLU A 216 11.27 -1.30 12.98
C GLU A 216 10.03 -1.18 13.83
N VAL A 217 9.23 -2.25 13.94
CA VAL A 217 8.14 -2.35 14.90
C VAL A 217 8.67 -2.29 16.32
N GLU A 218 9.72 -3.04 16.67
CA GLU A 218 10.35 -2.93 18.01
C GLU A 218 10.78 -1.48 18.31
N ARG A 219 11.48 -0.83 17.36
CA ARG A 219 11.86 0.59 17.50
C ARG A 219 10.65 1.52 17.58
N LEU A 220 9.53 1.16 16.95
CA LEU A 220 8.29 1.93 17.04
C LEU A 220 7.71 1.85 18.44
N VAL A 221 7.66 0.65 19.04
CA VAL A 221 7.22 0.45 20.43
C VAL A 221 8.06 1.31 21.37
N ASP A 222 9.39 1.25 21.22
CA ASP A 222 10.30 2.12 21.99
C ASP A 222 9.98 3.61 21.79
N ARG A 223 9.70 4.05 20.56
CA ARG A 223 9.34 5.45 20.30
C ARG A 223 8.00 5.83 20.91
N VAL A 224 6.97 4.98 20.80
CA VAL A 224 5.66 5.21 21.42
C VAL A 224 5.83 5.43 22.92
N CYS A 225 6.58 4.56 23.60
CA CYS A 225 6.77 4.62 25.05
C CYS A 225 7.68 5.77 25.51
N ASN A 226 8.69 6.16 24.72
CA ASN A 226 9.66 7.18 25.13
C ASN A 226 9.34 8.60 24.62
N VAL A 227 8.62 8.75 23.50
CA VAL A 227 8.32 10.06 22.88
C VAL A 227 6.96 10.58 23.35
N LEU A 228 5.99 9.70 23.58
CA LEU A 228 4.67 10.08 24.05
C LEU A 228 4.69 10.10 25.58
N ALA A 229 4.54 11.29 26.16
CA ALA A 229 4.49 11.46 27.60
C ALA A 229 3.28 10.73 28.18
N GLU A 230 3.43 10.23 29.41
CA GLU A 230 2.35 9.57 30.17
C GLU A 230 1.74 8.35 29.46
N MET A 231 2.51 7.72 28.56
CA MET A 231 2.16 6.43 28.00
C MET A 231 2.60 5.33 28.98
N ASP A 232 1.65 4.72 29.69
CA ASP A 232 1.93 3.68 30.69
C ASP A 232 2.23 2.34 30.02
N CYS A 233 3.35 2.27 29.32
CA CYS A 233 3.78 1.04 28.64
C CYS A 233 4.12 -0.06 29.66
N VAL A 234 3.35 -1.14 29.62
CA VAL A 234 3.58 -2.32 30.46
C VAL A 234 4.69 -3.17 29.82
N PRO A 235 5.75 -3.54 30.56
CA PRO A 235 6.93 -4.22 29.99
C PRO A 235 6.68 -5.67 29.54
N ASP A 236 5.57 -6.28 29.99
CA ASP A 236 5.27 -7.70 29.74
C ASP A 236 4.29 -7.93 28.58
N ILE A 237 3.89 -6.87 27.86
CA ILE A 237 2.99 -6.99 26.71
C ILE A 237 3.78 -7.40 25.48
N ILE A 238 3.34 -8.48 24.83
CA ILE A 238 3.86 -8.93 23.54
C ILE A 238 2.92 -8.42 22.45
N ILE A 239 3.49 -7.77 21.45
CA ILE A 239 2.81 -7.25 20.28
C ILE A 239 2.95 -8.26 19.15
N HIS A 240 1.84 -8.81 18.69
CA HIS A 240 1.82 -9.77 17.59
C HIS A 240 1.52 -9.06 16.27
N VAL A 241 2.34 -9.31 15.26
CA VAL A 241 2.17 -8.75 13.92
C VAL A 241 2.22 -9.88 12.90
N ASP A 242 1.09 -10.20 12.29
CA ASP A 242 0.98 -11.21 11.25
C ASP A 242 0.90 -10.55 9.87
N LEU A 243 1.93 -10.77 9.05
CA LEU A 243 1.90 -10.45 7.62
C LEU A 243 1.18 -11.59 6.89
N SER A 244 -0.15 -11.49 6.86
CA SER A 244 -1.08 -12.52 6.40
C SER A 244 -1.10 -12.68 4.88
N THR A 245 -1.29 -13.93 4.45
CA THR A 245 -1.52 -14.30 3.05
C THR A 245 -3.01 -14.32 2.67
N ASP A 246 -3.90 -14.11 3.63
CA ASP A 246 -5.35 -14.09 3.42
C ASP A 246 -5.79 -12.75 2.80
N PRO A 247 -6.48 -12.73 1.65
CA PRO A 247 -7.04 -11.51 1.07
C PRO A 247 -7.88 -10.69 2.05
N ALA A 248 -8.54 -11.30 3.04
CA ALA A 248 -9.32 -10.59 4.03
C ALA A 248 -8.48 -9.56 4.81
N SER A 249 -7.17 -9.77 4.94
CA SER A 249 -6.26 -8.79 5.55
C SER A 249 -6.19 -7.46 4.79
N LEU A 250 -6.49 -7.41 3.49
CA LEU A 250 -6.58 -6.16 2.72
C LEU A 250 -7.73 -5.27 3.19
N THR A 251 -8.77 -5.86 3.77
CA THR A 251 -9.95 -5.10 4.24
C THR A 251 -9.69 -4.34 5.52
N SER A 252 -8.86 -4.89 6.41
CA SER A 252 -8.42 -4.25 7.67
C SER A 252 -7.70 -2.91 7.43
N LEU A 253 -7.24 -2.68 6.21
CA LEU A 253 -6.55 -1.47 5.77
C LEU A 253 -7.50 -0.32 5.39
N VAL A 254 -8.78 -0.61 5.16
CA VAL A 254 -9.78 0.37 4.74
C VAL A 254 -10.81 0.61 5.84
N ASP A 255 -11.01 -0.34 6.75
CA ASP A 255 -11.83 -0.14 7.94
C ASP A 255 -11.12 0.80 8.94
N TRP A 256 -11.43 2.10 8.79
CA TRP A 256 -10.85 3.13 9.61
C TRP A 256 -11.30 3.01 11.08
N GLN A 257 -12.50 2.49 11.38
CA GLN A 257 -12.97 2.34 12.76
C GLN A 257 -12.21 1.23 13.47
N ASP A 258 -12.01 0.11 12.79
CA ASP A 258 -11.17 -0.98 13.29
C ASP A 258 -9.75 -0.45 13.55
N SER A 259 -9.19 0.36 12.65
CA SER A 259 -7.86 0.95 12.81
C SER A 259 -7.68 1.87 14.02
N LEU A 260 -8.77 2.42 14.58
CA LEU A 260 -8.75 3.28 15.76
C LEU A 260 -8.87 2.50 17.07
N THR A 261 -9.29 1.24 17.01
CA THR A 261 -9.49 0.41 18.19
C THR A 261 -8.15 -0.05 18.75
N GLY A 262 -7.97 0.13 20.06
CA GLY A 262 -6.77 -0.29 20.76
C GLY A 262 -6.53 -1.79 20.66
N ARG A 263 -5.34 -2.19 20.21
CA ARG A 263 -4.94 -3.61 20.09
C ARG A 263 -3.44 -3.82 20.19
N PHE A 264 -3.06 -5.05 20.52
CA PHE A 264 -1.68 -5.54 20.47
C PHE A 264 -1.47 -6.64 19.42
N ASP A 265 -2.55 -7.08 18.77
CA ASP A 265 -2.54 -8.07 17.70
C ASP A 265 -2.89 -7.38 16.37
N PHE A 266 -2.00 -7.48 15.39
CA PHE A 266 -2.13 -6.82 14.10
C PHE A 266 -2.07 -7.85 12.98
N VAL A 267 -3.14 -7.92 12.18
CA VAL A 267 -3.15 -8.70 10.94
C VAL A 267 -3.02 -7.73 9.78
N LEU A 268 -1.89 -7.74 9.09
CA LEU A 268 -1.59 -6.88 7.95
C LEU A 268 -1.42 -7.77 6.71
N PRO A 269 -1.78 -7.32 5.51
CA PRO A 269 -1.48 -8.09 4.32
C PRO A 269 0.03 -8.19 4.11
N THR A 270 0.50 -9.32 3.62
CA THR A 270 1.90 -9.47 3.25
C THR A 270 2.24 -8.61 2.01
N PRO A 271 3.47 -8.08 1.85
CA PRO A 271 3.84 -7.28 0.69
C PRO A 271 3.59 -7.95 -0.66
N SER A 272 3.71 -9.28 -0.75
CA SER A 272 3.37 -10.03 -1.96
C SER A 272 1.87 -10.06 -2.28
N LEU A 273 1.00 -9.89 -1.29
CA LEU A 273 -0.46 -9.74 -1.45
C LEU A 273 -0.82 -8.26 -1.72
N PHE A 274 -0.27 -7.34 -0.93
CA PHE A 274 -0.50 -5.91 -1.07
C PHE A 274 0.04 -5.32 -2.38
N GLY A 275 1.12 -5.89 -2.91
CA GLY A 275 1.88 -5.39 -4.05
C GLY A 275 3.29 -5.01 -3.64
N GLN A 276 4.29 -5.61 -4.29
CA GLN A 276 5.70 -5.41 -3.97
C GLN A 276 6.21 -4.11 -4.58
N PRO A 277 6.65 -3.13 -3.78
CA PRO A 277 7.17 -1.88 -4.32
C PRO A 277 8.50 -2.10 -5.05
N THR A 278 8.59 -1.56 -6.26
CA THR A 278 9.78 -1.67 -7.11
C THR A 278 10.83 -0.58 -6.85
N THR A 279 10.46 0.46 -6.11
CA THR A 279 11.31 1.61 -5.80
C THR A 279 11.58 1.71 -4.30
N LEU A 280 12.71 2.34 -3.94
CA LEU A 280 13.05 2.61 -2.53
C LEU A 280 11.98 3.49 -1.86
N LEU A 281 11.44 4.46 -2.60
CA LEU A 281 10.32 5.28 -2.14
C LEU A 281 9.14 4.39 -1.77
N GLY A 282 8.73 3.48 -2.64
CA GLY A 282 7.58 2.62 -2.36
C GLY A 282 7.79 1.65 -1.20
N GLN A 283 9.01 1.12 -1.04
CA GLN A 283 9.36 0.31 0.14
C GLN A 283 9.23 1.13 1.43
N THR A 284 9.69 2.37 1.39
CA THR A 284 9.60 3.29 2.53
C THR A 284 8.14 3.63 2.84
N ARG A 285 7.33 3.93 1.83
CA ARG A 285 5.91 4.25 1.99
C ARG A 285 5.10 3.08 2.52
N LEU A 286 5.31 1.87 1.98
CA LEU A 286 4.63 0.67 2.46
C LEU A 286 4.91 0.43 3.95
N ARG A 287 6.18 0.55 4.34
CA ARG A 287 6.61 0.44 5.73
C ARG A 287 6.00 1.52 6.62
N GLU A 288 6.05 2.79 6.20
CA GLU A 288 5.43 3.90 6.94
C GLU A 288 3.94 3.66 7.15
N THR A 289 3.24 3.15 6.14
CA THR A 289 1.83 2.75 6.22
C THR A 289 1.60 1.69 7.30
N TYR A 290 2.34 0.57 7.28
CA TYR A 290 2.16 -0.49 8.28
C TYR A 290 2.53 -0.01 9.69
N LEU A 291 3.63 0.75 9.83
CA LEU A 291 4.03 1.32 11.11
C LEU A 291 2.99 2.30 11.65
N ARG A 292 2.30 3.06 10.78
CA ARG A 292 1.22 3.96 11.19
C ARG A 292 0.05 3.18 11.77
N ILE A 293 -0.41 2.12 11.11
CA ILE A 293 -1.51 1.26 11.60
C ILE A 293 -1.15 0.67 12.96
N ILE A 294 0.06 0.13 13.09
CA ILE A 294 0.54 -0.42 14.36
C ILE A 294 0.57 0.68 15.43
N ALA A 295 1.12 1.85 15.12
CA ALA A 295 1.18 2.96 16.07
C ALA A 295 -0.22 3.39 16.53
N GLN A 296 -1.21 3.42 15.62
CA GLN A 296 -2.60 3.75 15.94
C GLN A 296 -3.19 2.76 16.95
N GLY A 297 -3.09 1.46 16.68
CA GLY A 297 -3.60 0.44 17.59
C GLY A 297 -2.87 0.43 18.93
N LEU A 298 -1.55 0.64 18.95
CA LEU A 298 -0.77 0.72 20.19
C LEU A 298 -1.17 1.93 21.04
N ILE A 299 -1.30 3.11 20.42
CA ILE A 299 -1.73 4.33 21.11
C ILE A 299 -3.12 4.11 21.69
N GLY A 300 -4.06 3.57 20.91
CA GLY A 300 -5.40 3.24 21.39
C GLY A 300 -5.37 2.26 22.56
N ALA A 301 -4.56 1.21 22.48
CA ALA A 301 -4.47 0.19 23.52
C ALA A 301 -3.94 0.76 24.84
N TYR A 302 -2.85 1.54 24.78
CA TYR A 302 -2.27 2.17 25.97
C TYR A 302 -3.11 3.34 26.52
N ALA A 303 -3.94 3.93 25.65
CA ALA A 303 -4.92 4.92 26.05
C ALA A 303 -6.19 4.28 26.61
N ASP A 304 -6.40 2.97 26.48
CA ASP A 304 -7.64 2.24 26.82
C ASP A 304 -8.86 2.67 25.97
N TYR A 305 -8.61 3.02 24.71
CA TYR A 305 -9.63 3.44 23.75
C TYR A 305 -10.12 2.27 22.91
N ASP A 306 -11.39 1.90 23.10
CA ASP A 306 -12.06 0.78 22.42
C ASP A 306 -13.07 1.25 21.33
N CYS A 307 -12.91 2.50 20.85
CA CYS A 307 -13.87 3.16 19.95
C CYS A 307 -15.28 3.33 20.57
N CYS A 308 -16.17 4.22 20.09
CA CYS A 308 -16.02 5.32 19.14
C CYS A 308 -16.40 6.65 19.82
N GLN A 309 -16.06 6.76 21.11
CA GLN A 309 -16.41 7.89 21.96
C GLN A 309 -15.62 9.13 21.53
N HIS A 310 -16.33 10.24 21.29
CA HIS A 310 -15.74 11.53 20.91
C HIS A 310 -14.72 11.41 19.78
N ILE A 311 -15.05 10.58 18.78
CA ILE A 311 -14.12 10.09 17.76
C ILE A 311 -13.36 11.21 17.04
N VAL A 312 -14.01 12.34 16.77
CA VAL A 312 -13.38 13.50 16.12
C VAL A 312 -12.26 14.11 16.98
N PHE A 313 -12.46 14.16 18.30
CA PHE A 313 -11.48 14.65 19.26
C PHE A 313 -10.33 13.65 19.43
N TYR A 314 -10.66 12.36 19.53
CA TYR A 314 -9.68 11.28 19.62
C TYR A 314 -8.79 11.20 18.38
N GLU A 315 -9.39 11.23 17.19
CA GLU A 315 -8.69 11.21 15.90
C GLU A 315 -7.68 12.35 15.81
N TRP A 316 -8.05 13.56 16.21
CA TRP A 316 -7.14 14.70 16.17
C TRP A 316 -5.92 14.48 17.06
N LEU A 317 -6.15 14.07 18.32
CA LEU A 317 -5.07 13.79 19.27
C LEU A 317 -4.15 12.67 18.77
N LEU A 318 -4.75 11.65 18.16
CA LEU A 318 -4.04 10.53 17.55
C LEU A 318 -3.16 11.01 16.38
N GLN A 319 -3.68 11.83 15.47
CA GLN A 319 -2.88 12.38 14.37
C GLN A 319 -1.69 13.21 14.87
N GLU A 320 -1.88 13.98 15.94
CA GLU A 320 -0.82 14.78 16.53
C GLU A 320 0.26 13.90 17.19
N GLN A 321 -0.11 12.83 17.89
CA GLN A 321 0.86 11.86 18.40
C GLN A 321 1.61 11.14 17.26
N LEU A 322 0.91 10.71 16.21
CA LEU A 322 1.53 10.13 15.02
C LEU A 322 2.53 11.11 14.38
N ARG A 323 2.19 12.41 14.31
CA ARG A 323 3.10 13.46 13.84
C ARG A 323 4.37 13.54 14.70
N ARG A 324 4.23 13.46 16.03
CA ARG A 324 5.38 13.44 16.96
C ARG A 324 6.25 12.18 16.77
N LEU A 325 5.66 11.07 16.36
CA LEU A 325 6.38 9.83 16.00
C LEU A 325 6.98 9.84 14.59
N SER A 326 6.85 10.95 13.85
CA SER A 326 7.19 11.05 12.42
C SER A 326 6.40 10.11 11.51
N LEU A 327 5.25 9.63 11.97
CA LEU A 327 4.26 8.81 11.26
C LEU A 327 2.99 9.61 10.90
N GLY A 328 3.06 10.93 11.00
CA GLY A 328 1.97 11.83 10.60
C GLY A 328 1.56 11.61 9.13
N PRO A 329 0.36 12.05 8.74
CA PRO A 329 -0.30 11.63 7.51
C PRO A 329 0.64 11.78 6.31
N GLY A 330 1.18 10.65 5.86
CA GLY A 330 1.62 10.50 4.49
C GLY A 330 0.36 10.40 3.63
N HIS A 331 -0.39 11.50 3.49
CA HIS A 331 -1.56 11.63 2.61
C HIS A 331 -2.82 10.96 3.17
N LEU A 332 -3.53 11.66 4.07
CA LEU A 332 -4.99 11.52 4.09
C LEU A 332 -5.52 12.20 2.80
N PRO A 333 -6.57 11.66 2.14
CA PRO A 333 -7.12 12.28 0.94
C PRO A 333 -7.67 13.68 1.24
N ARG A 334 -7.35 14.59 0.30
CA ARG A 334 -8.05 15.82 -0.08
C ARG A 334 -8.33 16.89 0.99
N GLU A 335 -7.70 18.03 0.70
CA GLU A 335 -8.25 19.37 0.88
C GLU A 335 -8.74 19.72 2.29
N LEU A 336 -7.80 20.07 3.17
CA LEU A 336 -8.10 21.20 4.04
C LEU A 336 -8.40 22.41 3.13
N PRO A 337 -9.60 23.00 3.14
CA PRO A 337 -9.88 24.20 2.38
C PRO A 337 -8.90 25.29 2.84
N GLY A 338 -8.00 25.71 1.94
CA GLY A 338 -7.05 26.79 2.22
C GLY A 338 -5.58 26.41 2.37
N GLN A 339 -5.17 25.18 2.01
CA GLN A 339 -3.75 24.77 2.02
C GLN A 339 -2.87 25.39 0.91
N ASN A 340 -3.12 26.65 0.55
CA ASN A 340 -2.05 27.50 0.02
C ASN A 340 -1.12 27.91 1.17
N GLY A 341 -0.42 26.98 1.84
CA GLY A 341 0.79 27.19 2.67
C GLY A 341 0.87 28.40 3.64
N LEU A 342 -0.22 29.11 3.88
CA LEU A 342 -0.26 30.34 4.63
C LEU A 342 -0.62 29.94 6.04
N TYR A 343 0.28 30.27 6.96
CA TYR A 343 0.03 30.32 8.40
C TYR A 343 -1.38 30.90 8.62
N GLN A 344 -2.36 30.04 8.94
CA GLN A 344 -3.64 30.57 9.38
C GLN A 344 -3.38 31.14 10.77
N PRO A 345 -3.64 32.45 10.98
CA PRO A 345 -3.47 33.04 12.30
C PRO A 345 -4.34 32.26 13.28
N VAL A 346 -3.78 31.95 14.45
CA VAL A 346 -4.54 31.34 15.55
C VAL A 346 -5.76 32.23 15.79
N PRO A 347 -6.99 31.70 15.65
CA PRO A 347 -8.18 32.53 15.79
C PRO A 347 -8.21 33.13 17.18
N THR A 348 -8.58 34.39 17.33
CA THR A 348 -8.61 35.08 18.63
C THR A 348 -9.80 34.64 19.49
N GLN A 349 -10.74 33.91 18.91
CA GLN A 349 -11.90 33.33 19.59
C GLN A 349 -12.08 31.88 19.15
N LEU A 350 -12.30 30.97 20.10
CA LEU A 350 -12.76 29.61 19.83
C LEU A 350 -14.29 29.60 19.76
N ASP A 351 -14.85 28.91 18.76
CA ASP A 351 -16.27 28.61 18.71
C ASP A 351 -16.55 27.32 19.49
N LEU A 352 -16.65 27.46 20.82
CA LEU A 352 -16.89 26.35 21.73
C LEU A 352 -18.29 25.74 21.57
N GLU A 353 -19.26 26.49 21.03
CA GLU A 353 -20.62 25.98 20.78
C GLU A 353 -20.61 24.97 19.62
N THR A 354 -19.84 25.23 18.57
CA THR A 354 -19.64 24.27 17.47
C THR A 354 -18.92 23.02 17.95
N LEU A 355 -17.91 23.15 18.81
CA LEU A 355 -17.23 21.99 19.41
C LEU A 355 -18.13 21.18 20.35
N GLU A 356 -18.99 21.84 21.12
CA GLU A 356 -19.99 21.18 21.96
C GLU A 356 -20.95 20.33 21.12
N LYS A 357 -21.45 20.86 20.00
CA LYS A 357 -22.33 20.10 19.09
C LYS A 357 -21.61 18.89 18.50
N ALA A 358 -20.33 19.03 18.16
CA ALA A 358 -19.52 17.96 17.61
C ALA A 358 -19.12 16.87 18.62
N TRP A 359 -19.33 17.10 19.93
CA TRP A 359 -18.85 16.22 21.01
C TRP A 359 -19.42 14.79 20.89
N ASP A 360 -20.70 14.66 20.59
CA ASP A 360 -21.40 13.37 20.50
C ASP A 360 -21.63 12.90 19.05
N GLU A 361 -21.15 13.67 18.06
CA GLU A 361 -21.32 13.33 16.65
C GLU A 361 -20.21 12.38 16.18
N THR A 362 -20.60 11.23 15.64
CA THR A 362 -19.65 10.27 15.04
C THR A 362 -19.16 10.74 13.67
N GLU A 363 -20.00 11.47 12.93
CA GLU A 363 -19.69 12.05 11.62
C GLU A 363 -20.31 13.45 11.53
N PRO A 364 -19.61 14.49 12.00
CA PRO A 364 -20.18 15.83 11.95
C PRO A 364 -20.24 16.37 10.51
N ALA A 365 -21.33 17.08 10.20
CA ALA A 365 -21.58 17.62 8.86
C ALA A 365 -20.53 18.66 8.40
N ASP A 366 -19.78 19.25 9.33
CA ASP A 366 -18.75 20.28 9.08
C ASP A 366 -17.41 19.89 9.73
N SER A 367 -16.93 18.69 9.41
CA SER A 367 -15.71 18.11 9.99
C SER A 367 -14.46 18.98 9.78
N ASP A 368 -14.35 19.71 8.67
CA ASP A 368 -13.22 20.60 8.39
C ASP A 368 -13.18 21.81 9.33
N ASN A 369 -14.33 22.45 9.56
CA ASN A 369 -14.43 23.56 10.50
C ASN A 369 -14.12 23.09 11.93
N ILE A 370 -14.67 21.95 12.34
CA ILE A 370 -14.39 21.36 13.66
C ILE A 370 -12.89 21.07 13.80
N ARG A 371 -12.26 20.45 12.81
CA ARG A 371 -10.81 20.20 12.81
C ARG A 371 -10.00 21.50 12.94
N SER A 372 -10.43 22.58 12.29
CA SER A 372 -9.78 23.89 12.39
C SER A 372 -9.89 24.51 13.80
N LEU A 373 -10.94 24.16 14.56
CA LEU A 373 -11.15 24.59 15.94
C LEU A 373 -10.42 23.70 16.97
N LEU A 374 -10.27 22.40 16.69
CA LEU A 374 -9.55 21.47 17.55
C LEU A 374 -8.05 21.79 17.64
N ILE A 375 -7.43 22.21 16.53
CA ILE A 375 -6.00 22.57 16.51
C ILE A 375 -5.64 23.61 17.58
N PRO A 376 -6.26 24.82 17.57
CA PRO A 376 -5.96 25.83 18.57
C PRO A 376 -6.37 25.42 19.98
N LEU A 377 -7.50 24.72 20.15
CA LEU A 377 -7.96 24.26 21.47
C LEU A 377 -6.94 23.32 22.12
N PHE A 378 -6.54 22.26 21.43
CA PHE A 378 -5.60 21.31 22.01
C PHE A 378 -4.18 21.86 22.12
N SER A 379 -3.77 22.77 21.22
CA SER A 379 -2.51 23.50 21.39
C SER A 379 -2.50 24.34 22.67
N PHE A 380 -3.64 24.99 22.99
CA PHE A 380 -3.82 25.71 24.25
C PHE A 380 -3.79 24.76 25.45
N LEU A 381 -4.59 23.69 25.44
CA LEU A 381 -4.68 22.72 26.55
C LEU A 381 -3.34 22.03 26.85
N THR A 382 -2.56 21.71 25.81
CA THR A 382 -1.27 21.04 25.99
C THR A 382 -0.17 21.98 26.47
N ARG A 383 -0.19 23.26 26.05
CA ARG A 383 0.84 24.24 26.43
C ARG A 383 0.54 24.92 27.76
N GLU A 384 -0.68 25.42 27.96
CA GLU A 384 -1.08 26.16 29.16
C GLU A 384 -1.60 25.22 30.26
N GLY A 385 -2.45 24.26 29.89
CA GLY A 385 -3.02 23.26 30.82
C GLY A 385 -2.00 22.23 31.32
N ARG A 386 -0.82 22.15 30.69
CA ARG A 386 0.26 21.18 30.98
C ARG A 386 -0.17 19.72 30.87
N THR A 387 -1.26 19.45 30.16
CA THR A 387 -1.76 18.10 29.96
C THR A 387 -1.11 17.49 28.72
N SER A 388 -0.63 16.25 28.82
CA SER A 388 -0.11 15.54 27.65
C SER A 388 -1.23 15.17 26.66
N HIS A 389 -0.89 14.92 25.39
CA HIS A 389 -1.86 14.42 24.40
C HIS A 389 -2.47 13.08 24.85
N THR A 390 -1.68 12.23 25.51
CA THR A 390 -2.10 10.93 26.03
C THR A 390 -3.11 11.09 27.18
N ALA A 391 -2.87 12.02 28.11
CA ALA A 391 -3.81 12.32 29.17
C ALA A 391 -5.11 12.95 28.63
N LEU A 392 -5.01 13.82 27.62
CA LEU A 392 -6.19 14.34 26.93
C LEU A 392 -6.99 13.21 26.28
N GLN A 393 -6.36 12.25 25.61
CA GLN A 393 -7.07 11.10 25.02
C GLN A 393 -7.77 10.26 26.08
N ARG A 394 -7.08 9.90 27.17
CA ARG A 394 -7.68 9.13 28.27
C ARG A 394 -8.87 9.83 28.91
N SER A 395 -8.83 11.17 28.98
CA SER A 395 -9.94 11.95 29.50
C SER A 395 -11.21 11.90 28.62
N LEU A 396 -11.09 11.49 27.34
CA LEU A 396 -12.23 11.29 26.45
C LEU A 396 -12.98 9.96 26.70
N LEU A 397 -12.47 9.08 27.56
CA LEU A 397 -13.08 7.74 27.76
C LEU A 397 -14.30 7.71 28.67
N ASN A 398 -14.77 8.86 29.16
CA ASN A 398 -15.93 8.91 30.03
C ASN A 398 -17.20 9.17 29.20
N PRO A 399 -18.01 8.15 28.88
CA PRO A 399 -19.11 8.28 27.93
C PRO A 399 -20.25 9.19 28.42
N ASP A 400 -20.39 9.37 29.73
CA ASP A 400 -21.46 10.19 30.32
C ASP A 400 -21.03 11.66 30.52
N GLN A 401 -19.82 12.01 30.11
CA GLN A 401 -19.28 13.34 30.30
C GLN A 401 -19.72 14.27 29.16
N SER A 402 -20.41 15.36 29.50
CA SER A 402 -20.65 16.43 28.53
C SER A 402 -19.35 17.17 28.20
N PHE A 403 -19.28 17.77 27.02
CA PHE A 403 -18.15 18.62 26.58
C PHE A 403 -17.68 19.60 27.67
N TRP A 404 -18.62 20.31 28.31
CA TRP A 404 -18.29 21.27 29.36
C TRP A 404 -17.75 20.61 30.63
N ASN A 405 -18.31 19.47 31.04
CA ASN A 405 -17.80 18.73 32.19
C ASN A 405 -16.41 18.16 31.91
N TRP A 406 -16.14 17.75 30.67
CA TRP A 406 -14.83 17.32 30.21
C TRP A 406 -13.82 18.46 30.29
N LEU A 407 -14.13 19.58 29.65
CA LEU A 407 -13.26 20.75 29.64
C LEU A 407 -12.97 21.29 31.05
N TRP A 408 -13.98 21.30 31.93
CA TRP A 408 -13.79 21.70 33.34
C TRP A 408 -12.93 20.74 34.14
N SER A 409 -13.01 19.43 33.86
CA SER A 409 -12.21 18.44 34.57
C SER A 409 -10.71 18.58 34.27
N LEU A 410 -10.36 19.04 33.07
CA LEU A 410 -8.97 19.27 32.66
C LEU A 410 -8.32 20.46 33.36
N GLU A 411 -9.11 21.47 33.72
CA GLU A 411 -8.65 22.71 34.36
C GLU A 411 -8.77 22.67 35.89
N ASP A 412 -8.96 21.50 36.51
CA ASP A 412 -9.30 21.34 37.93
C ASP A 412 -10.47 22.23 38.39
N GLY A 413 -11.43 22.53 37.50
CA GLY A 413 -12.56 23.42 37.77
C GLY A 413 -12.20 24.91 37.96
N ARG A 414 -11.02 25.36 37.52
CA ARG A 414 -10.53 26.73 37.77
C ARG A 414 -11.23 27.81 36.94
N HIS A 415 -11.86 27.46 35.83
CA HIS A 415 -12.33 28.44 34.83
C HIS A 415 -13.76 28.18 34.35
N THR A 416 -14.57 29.24 34.26
CA THR A 416 -15.86 29.23 33.53
C THR A 416 -15.61 29.25 32.02
N ALA A 417 -16.63 29.01 31.19
CA ALA A 417 -16.53 29.14 29.73
C ALA A 417 -15.94 30.51 29.31
N ASP A 418 -16.45 31.61 29.89
CA ASP A 418 -15.91 32.96 29.67
C ASP A 418 -14.45 33.12 30.13
N GLY A 419 -14.07 32.42 31.20
CA GLY A 419 -12.71 32.39 31.72
C GLY A 419 -11.76 31.70 30.75
N LEU A 420 -12.16 30.55 30.23
CA LEU A 420 -11.39 29.79 29.25
C LEU A 420 -11.27 30.55 27.92
N GLN A 421 -12.35 31.18 27.45
CA GLN A 421 -12.30 32.02 26.26
C GLN A 421 -11.33 33.19 26.41
N ARG A 422 -11.26 33.79 27.61
CA ARG A 422 -10.31 34.87 27.91
C ARG A 422 -8.86 34.39 27.91
N LEU A 423 -8.59 33.28 28.60
CA LEU A 423 -7.25 32.68 28.65
C LEU A 423 -6.79 32.23 27.26
N TYR A 424 -7.69 31.64 26.48
CA TYR A 424 -7.41 31.31 25.10
C TYR A 424 -7.13 32.56 24.26
N ALA A 425 -7.90 33.63 24.41
CA ALA A 425 -7.64 34.88 23.68
C ALA A 425 -6.27 35.49 24.03
N GLU A 426 -5.86 35.42 25.30
CA GLU A 426 -4.51 35.82 25.74
C GLU A 426 -3.43 34.92 25.12
N TYR A 427 -3.63 33.60 25.14
CA TYR A 427 -2.75 32.64 24.45
C TYR A 427 -2.65 32.94 22.94
N ALA A 428 -3.78 33.14 22.26
CA ALA A 428 -3.84 33.44 20.85
C ALA A 428 -3.09 34.74 20.52
N GLN A 429 -3.21 35.78 21.35
CA GLN A 429 -2.43 37.02 21.22
C GLN A 429 -0.93 36.78 21.38
N GLN A 430 -0.51 35.91 22.31
CA GLN A 430 0.90 35.55 22.48
C GLN A 430 1.45 34.69 21.33
N GLN A 431 0.57 33.91 20.67
CA GLN A 431 0.93 33.11 19.49
C GLN A 431 0.85 33.88 18.18
N GLN A 432 0.32 35.10 18.17
CA GLN A 432 0.43 35.93 16.97
C GLN A 432 1.91 36.17 16.69
N PRO A 433 2.37 35.90 15.45
CA PRO A 433 3.76 36.16 15.11
C PRO A 433 4.09 37.61 15.45
N LEU A 434 5.30 37.84 15.99
CA LEU A 434 5.90 39.18 16.10
C LEU A 434 5.61 39.91 14.79
N ASN A 435 5.03 41.12 14.90
CA ASN A 435 4.51 41.96 13.82
C ASN A 435 4.90 41.50 12.41
N GLN A 436 3.92 41.21 11.55
CA GLN A 436 4.06 40.73 10.16
C GLN A 436 4.90 41.63 9.20
N GLN A 437 5.61 42.63 9.73
CA GLN A 437 6.62 43.44 9.07
C GLN A 437 8.05 42.90 9.27
N GLU A 438 8.25 41.91 10.14
CA GLU A 438 9.56 41.28 10.33
C GLU A 438 9.82 40.26 9.22
N THR A 439 10.83 40.56 8.41
CA THR A 439 11.34 39.63 7.41
C THR A 439 12.14 38.54 8.11
N LEU A 440 11.81 37.28 7.82
CA LEU A 440 12.49 36.13 8.40
C LEU A 440 13.81 35.90 7.66
N LEU A 441 14.91 35.76 8.40
CA LEU A 441 16.18 35.32 7.83
C LEU A 441 16.25 33.80 7.91
N LEU A 442 16.14 33.12 6.78
CA LEU A 442 16.27 31.68 6.66
C LEU A 442 17.71 31.33 6.29
N SER A 443 18.30 30.35 6.96
CA SER A 443 19.60 29.81 6.59
C SER A 443 19.41 28.43 5.95
N CYS A 444 19.75 28.32 4.68
CA CYS A 444 19.74 27.06 3.95
C CYS A 444 21.16 26.53 3.83
N ILE A 445 21.37 25.26 4.15
CA ILE A 445 22.62 24.55 3.89
C ILE A 445 22.39 23.77 2.61
N ASP A 446 23.07 24.16 1.54
CA ASP A 446 23.13 23.34 0.34
C ASP A 446 23.98 22.09 0.65
N GLN A 447 23.32 20.93 0.57
CA GLN A 447 23.95 19.64 0.89
C GLN A 447 25.10 19.27 -0.06
N GLN A 448 25.18 19.90 -1.24
CA GLN A 448 26.25 19.63 -2.20
C GLN A 448 27.46 20.56 -2.05
N SER A 449 27.25 21.81 -1.65
CA SER A 449 28.31 22.83 -1.63
C SER A 449 28.81 23.21 -0.23
N SER A 450 28.14 22.77 0.84
CA SER A 450 28.42 23.18 2.22
C SER A 450 28.37 24.69 2.48
N SER A 451 27.92 25.50 1.51
CA SER A 451 27.74 26.94 1.71
C SER A 451 26.41 27.21 2.40
N LEU A 452 26.49 28.05 3.44
CA LEU A 452 25.32 28.60 4.11
C LEU A 452 24.80 29.75 3.25
N GLU A 453 23.64 29.57 2.64
CA GLU A 453 22.94 30.65 1.93
C GLU A 453 21.89 31.24 2.85
N LEU A 454 21.87 32.57 2.94
CA LEU A 454 20.89 33.32 3.72
C LEU A 454 19.82 33.83 2.76
N PHE A 455 18.57 33.55 3.10
CA PHE A 455 17.41 34.05 2.39
C PHE A 455 16.60 34.94 3.32
N GLN A 456 16.08 36.03 2.77
CA GLN A 456 15.10 36.86 3.43
C GLN A 456 13.73 36.44 2.91
N PHE A 457 12.91 35.88 3.78
CA PHE A 457 11.55 35.50 3.48
C PHE A 457 10.61 36.59 4.00
N ASN A 458 9.84 37.17 3.09
CA ASN A 458 8.73 38.05 3.43
C ASN A 458 7.44 37.23 3.48
N PRO A 459 6.90 36.92 4.68
CA PRO A 459 5.69 36.13 4.80
C PRO A 459 4.45 36.83 4.23
N HIS A 460 4.47 38.14 4.04
CA HIS A 460 3.34 38.89 3.50
C HIS A 460 3.24 38.81 1.97
N SER A 461 4.36 38.99 1.26
CA SER A 461 4.39 38.89 -0.21
C SER A 461 4.66 37.48 -0.72
N ASN A 462 4.99 36.53 0.18
CA ASN A 462 5.50 35.20 -0.15
C ASN A 462 6.74 35.26 -1.07
N GLU A 463 7.55 36.30 -0.92
CA GLU A 463 8.77 36.49 -1.68
C GLU A 463 9.96 35.99 -0.88
N LEU A 464 10.77 35.16 -1.52
CA LEU A 464 12.06 34.72 -1.02
C LEU A 464 13.15 35.46 -1.80
N ALA A 465 13.87 36.35 -1.14
CA ALA A 465 15.00 37.08 -1.73
C ALA A 465 16.30 36.50 -1.19
N ALA A 466 17.23 36.12 -2.07
CA ALA A 466 18.58 35.77 -1.67
C ALA A 466 19.23 37.02 -1.04
N VAL A 467 19.72 36.90 0.20
CA VAL A 467 20.51 37.97 0.81
C VAL A 467 21.88 37.90 0.18
N ALA A 468 22.17 38.85 -0.72
CA ALA A 468 23.46 38.92 -1.39
C ALA A 468 24.56 38.92 -0.32
N ALA A 469 25.37 37.85 -0.29
CA ALA A 469 26.50 37.76 0.61
C ALA A 469 27.39 38.99 0.38
N ALA A 470 27.50 39.86 1.38
CA ALA A 470 28.48 40.92 1.33
C ALA A 470 29.86 40.27 1.10
N PRO A 471 30.67 40.74 0.13
CA PRO A 471 32.01 40.21 -0.03
C PRO A 471 32.75 40.34 1.30
N PRO A 472 33.61 39.37 1.68
CA PRO A 472 34.28 39.39 2.96
C PRO A 472 35.23 40.59 3.01
N GLN A 473 34.72 41.74 3.48
CA GLN A 473 35.57 42.83 3.92
C GLN A 473 36.06 42.44 5.30
N GLY A 474 37.31 41.97 5.35
CA GLY A 474 37.98 41.64 6.59
C GLY A 474 37.97 42.86 7.51
N ASN A 475 37.13 42.79 8.54
CA ASN A 475 37.31 43.48 9.81
C ASN A 475 36.44 42.76 10.86
N ALA A 476 37.09 42.38 11.95
CA ALA A 476 36.50 41.67 13.08
C ALA A 476 35.32 42.46 13.67
N PHE A 477 34.14 41.84 13.77
CA PHE A 477 33.03 42.37 14.53
C PHE A 477 33.08 41.86 15.98
N HIS A 478 33.23 42.81 16.91
CA HIS A 478 32.94 42.62 18.33
C HIS A 478 31.42 42.44 18.53
N LEU A 479 31.04 41.40 19.27
CA LEU A 479 29.71 41.25 19.84
C LEU A 479 29.44 42.42 20.81
N MET A 480 28.50 43.30 20.48
CA MET A 480 27.86 44.19 21.46
C MET A 480 26.46 43.67 21.74
N SER A 481 26.24 43.26 23.00
CA SER A 481 24.91 43.05 23.55
C SER A 481 24.22 44.39 23.74
N SER A 482 23.04 44.60 23.16
CA SER A 482 22.15 45.68 23.57
C SER A 482 21.12 45.13 24.56
N SER A 483 21.32 45.47 25.84
CA SER A 483 20.25 45.57 26.80
C SER A 483 19.37 46.77 26.49
N SER A 484 18.05 46.60 26.49
CA SER A 484 17.15 47.70 26.80
C SER A 484 15.89 47.17 27.47
N GLY A 485 15.78 47.43 28.77
CA GLY A 485 14.49 47.55 29.43
C GLY A 485 14.04 49.01 29.40
N ALA A 486 12.74 49.20 29.21
CA ALA A 486 11.90 50.17 29.91
C ALA A 486 10.47 49.62 29.86
#